data_AF-A0AA35R2B8-F1
#
_entry.id   AF-A0AA35R2B8-F1
#
_cell.length_a   1.000
_cell.length_b   1.000
_cell.length_c   1.000
_cell.angle_alpha   90.00
_cell.angle_beta   90.00
_cell.angle_gamma   90.00
#
_symmetry.space_group_name_H-M   'P 1'
#
loop_
_entity.id
_entity.type
_entity.pdbx_description
1 polymer ?
#
loop_
_entity_poly.entity_id
_entity_poly.type
_entity_poly.pdbx_seq_one_letter_code
_entity_poly.pdbx_strand_id
1 'polypeptide(L)'
;PALSPPQNGRVSVIAQTVDSIAIYSCNEGFSLEGEATRTCIDIGEGLVIWTGQEPTCVPIRCPRLPAPANGRVVAPVRTVGSQASYSCSDGYRLSGASTRVCQSNSEWSGQEPRCVLVDCGRLADIPRGRVEVTTTTFLSTATYVCDSGFSIEGTSVRTCLATGVWSGREPTCTPSTCGSLDNPSNGQVTIAGTGIGATATYSCNTGYIFRGVVSRVCQANGQWSGSAPTCEVVTCSDLPAPTNGDVQVTGFEFTSTATYVCDSGYVLVG
;
A
#
# COMPACT_ATOMS: atom_id res chain seq x y z
N PRO A 1 -65.96 -22.31 -32.81
CA PRO A 1 -65.26 -23.14 -31.78
C PRO A 1 -64.92 -22.31 -30.54
N ALA A 2 -65.04 -22.88 -29.34
CA ALA A 2 -64.65 -22.20 -28.10
C ALA A 2 -63.12 -21.98 -28.06
N LEU A 3 -62.69 -20.79 -27.67
CA LEU A 3 -61.28 -20.45 -27.50
C LEU A 3 -60.89 -20.54 -26.03
N SER A 4 -59.77 -21.18 -25.76
CA SER A 4 -59.10 -21.11 -24.47
C SER A 4 -58.09 -19.96 -24.44
N PRO A 5 -57.97 -19.22 -23.33
CA PRO A 5 -56.88 -18.27 -23.18
C PRO A 5 -55.54 -19.01 -23.12
N PRO A 6 -54.47 -18.46 -23.72
CA PRO A 6 -53.13 -19.03 -23.57
C PRO A 6 -52.65 -18.90 -22.12
N GLN A 7 -51.78 -19.82 -21.69
CA GLN A 7 -51.17 -19.74 -20.36
C GLN A 7 -50.43 -18.40 -20.18
N ASN A 8 -50.65 -17.70 -19.07
CA ASN A 8 -50.15 -16.33 -18.83
C ASN A 8 -50.64 -15.28 -19.84
N GLY A 9 -51.81 -15.50 -20.45
CA GLY A 9 -52.46 -14.52 -21.32
C GLY A 9 -53.97 -14.55 -21.20
N ARG A 10 -54.61 -13.78 -22.08
CA ARG A 10 -56.05 -13.53 -22.13
C ARG A 10 -56.49 -13.53 -23.57
N VAL A 11 -57.70 -14.01 -23.82
CA VAL A 11 -58.37 -13.89 -25.12
C VAL A 11 -59.68 -13.14 -24.90
N SER A 12 -59.93 -12.12 -25.71
CA SER A 12 -61.21 -11.41 -25.77
C SER A 12 -61.83 -11.63 -27.13
N VAL A 13 -63.14 -11.90 -27.17
CA VAL A 13 -63.89 -12.10 -28.41
C VAL A 13 -65.12 -11.21 -28.36
N ILE A 14 -65.35 -10.45 -29.44
CA ILE A 14 -66.40 -9.43 -29.49
C ILE A 14 -67.79 -10.07 -29.69
N ALA A 15 -67.87 -11.17 -30.45
CA ALA A 15 -69.10 -11.95 -30.69
C ALA A 15 -68.76 -13.43 -30.96
N GLN A 16 -69.75 -14.34 -30.94
CA GLN A 16 -69.57 -15.76 -31.27
C GLN A 16 -70.20 -16.11 -32.64
N THR A 17 -70.06 -15.21 -33.62
CA THR A 17 -70.58 -15.38 -34.98
C THR A 17 -69.46 -15.53 -36.00
N VAL A 18 -69.80 -15.90 -37.25
CA VAL A 18 -68.89 -15.74 -38.39
C VAL A 18 -68.43 -14.26 -38.46
N ASP A 19 -67.18 -14.06 -38.87
CA ASP A 19 -66.45 -12.77 -38.89
C ASP A 19 -66.05 -12.20 -37.52
N SER A 20 -66.32 -12.92 -36.42
CA SER A 20 -65.85 -12.50 -35.10
C SER A 20 -64.33 -12.52 -35.01
N ILE A 21 -63.75 -11.52 -34.34
CA ILE A 21 -62.31 -11.40 -34.11
C ILE A 21 -62.00 -11.73 -32.65
N ALA A 22 -61.11 -12.69 -32.46
CA ALA A 22 -60.49 -12.98 -31.18
C ALA A 22 -59.18 -12.19 -31.06
N ILE A 23 -59.03 -11.44 -29.98
CA ILE A 23 -57.84 -10.64 -29.68
C ILE A 23 -57.13 -11.28 -28.50
N TYR A 24 -55.86 -11.60 -28.67
CA TYR A 24 -55.01 -12.21 -27.66
C TYR A 24 -54.05 -11.19 -27.07
N SER A 25 -53.84 -11.27 -25.77
CA SER A 25 -52.85 -10.45 -25.05
C SER A 25 -52.17 -11.26 -23.96
N CYS A 26 -50.92 -10.93 -23.66
CA CYS A 26 -50.14 -11.59 -22.63
C CYS A 26 -50.12 -10.77 -21.33
N ASN A 27 -49.99 -11.45 -20.19
CA ASN A 27 -49.75 -10.79 -18.90
C ASN A 27 -48.37 -10.12 -18.89
N GLU A 28 -48.15 -9.20 -17.96
CA GLU A 28 -46.86 -8.51 -17.80
C GLU A 28 -45.70 -9.50 -17.65
N GLY A 29 -44.61 -9.26 -18.37
CA GLY A 29 -43.44 -10.15 -18.39
C GLY A 29 -43.49 -11.26 -19.45
N PHE A 30 -44.56 -11.33 -20.25
CA PHE A 30 -44.71 -12.30 -21.34
C PHE A 30 -44.93 -11.59 -22.69
N SER A 31 -44.33 -12.13 -23.74
CA SER A 31 -44.52 -11.69 -25.12
C SER A 31 -45.38 -12.69 -25.88
N LEU A 32 -46.15 -12.20 -26.84
CA LEU A 32 -47.03 -13.01 -27.68
C LEU A 32 -46.24 -13.53 -28.89
N GLU A 33 -46.11 -14.85 -29.01
CA GLU A 33 -45.60 -15.51 -30.21
C GLU A 33 -46.77 -16.14 -30.97
N GLY A 34 -46.98 -15.72 -32.23
CA GLY A 34 -48.10 -16.12 -33.08
C GLY A 34 -48.99 -14.94 -33.47
N GLU A 35 -50.22 -15.23 -33.88
CA GLU A 35 -51.16 -14.21 -34.35
C GLU A 35 -51.89 -13.54 -33.17
N ALA A 36 -51.68 -12.23 -33.00
CA ALA A 36 -52.34 -11.46 -31.95
C ALA A 36 -53.87 -11.39 -32.15
N THR A 37 -54.34 -11.58 -33.39
CA THR A 37 -55.77 -11.65 -33.71
C THR A 37 -56.07 -12.83 -34.60
N ARG A 38 -57.22 -13.46 -34.39
CA ARG A 38 -57.73 -14.56 -35.22
C ARG A 38 -59.17 -14.28 -35.58
N THR A 39 -59.54 -14.51 -36.84
CA THR A 39 -60.90 -14.30 -37.34
C THR A 39 -61.61 -15.64 -37.50
N CYS A 40 -62.86 -15.72 -37.07
CA CYS A 40 -63.73 -16.87 -37.26
C CYS A 40 -64.30 -16.85 -38.68
N ILE A 41 -63.97 -17.85 -39.50
CA ILE A 41 -64.44 -17.95 -40.88
C ILE A 41 -65.29 -19.22 -41.07
N ASP A 42 -66.24 -19.16 -41.99
CA ASP A 42 -66.98 -20.32 -42.49
C ASP A 42 -66.21 -20.94 -43.66
N ILE A 43 -65.95 -22.25 -43.58
CA ILE A 43 -65.24 -23.01 -44.61
C ILE A 43 -66.16 -23.91 -45.43
N GLY A 44 -67.48 -23.74 -45.31
CA GLY A 44 -68.50 -24.51 -46.02
C GLY A 44 -69.07 -25.65 -45.18
N GLU A 45 -70.23 -26.17 -45.63
CA GLU A 45 -70.96 -27.27 -44.99
C GLU A 45 -71.29 -27.05 -43.49
N GLY A 46 -71.40 -25.78 -43.06
CA GLY A 46 -71.71 -25.42 -41.67
C GLY A 46 -70.52 -25.55 -40.72
N LEU A 47 -69.30 -25.71 -41.23
CA LEU A 47 -68.07 -25.80 -40.44
C LEU A 47 -67.38 -24.44 -40.34
N VAL A 48 -67.09 -24.00 -39.11
CA VAL A 48 -66.40 -22.74 -38.83
C VAL A 48 -65.07 -22.97 -38.12
N ILE A 49 -64.03 -22.22 -38.51
CA ILE A 49 -62.68 -22.32 -37.95
C ILE A 49 -62.11 -20.95 -37.60
N TRP A 50 -61.14 -20.93 -36.69
CA TRP A 50 -60.33 -19.75 -36.40
C TRP A 50 -59.11 -19.74 -37.32
N THR A 51 -58.94 -18.66 -38.07
CA THR A 51 -57.78 -18.42 -38.92
C THR A 51 -56.47 -18.34 -38.12
N GLY A 52 -55.34 -18.57 -38.80
CA GLY A 52 -54.01 -18.37 -38.23
C GLY A 52 -53.59 -19.38 -37.16
N GLN A 53 -52.35 -19.23 -36.71
CA GLN A 53 -51.76 -20.05 -35.65
C GLN A 53 -52.24 -19.57 -34.28
N GLU A 54 -52.52 -20.51 -33.37
CA GLU A 54 -52.83 -20.18 -31.98
C GLU A 54 -51.61 -19.55 -31.29
N PRO A 55 -51.74 -18.35 -30.69
CA PRO A 55 -50.61 -17.68 -30.08
C PRO A 55 -50.28 -18.26 -28.70
N THR A 56 -49.01 -18.19 -28.34
CA THR A 56 -48.50 -18.58 -27.02
C THR A 56 -47.82 -17.41 -26.33
N CYS A 57 -48.04 -17.27 -25.02
CA CYS A 57 -47.37 -16.26 -24.21
C CYS A 57 -46.07 -16.84 -23.63
N VAL A 58 -44.93 -16.38 -24.14
CA VAL A 58 -43.61 -16.84 -23.70
C VAL A 58 -42.97 -15.79 -22.78
N PRO A 59 -42.20 -16.18 -21.74
CA PRO A 59 -41.54 -15.21 -20.88
C PRO A 59 -40.57 -14.32 -21.67
N ILE A 60 -40.66 -13.01 -21.46
CA ILE A 60 -39.69 -12.06 -22.00
C ILE A 60 -38.34 -12.31 -21.35
N ARG A 61 -37.29 -12.43 -22.17
CA ARG A 61 -35.95 -12.76 -21.72
C ARG A 61 -34.93 -11.77 -22.26
N CYS A 62 -34.30 -11.03 -21.36
CA CYS A 62 -33.22 -10.11 -21.69
C CYS A 62 -31.97 -10.86 -22.20
N PRO A 63 -31.14 -10.22 -23.05
CA PRO A 63 -29.94 -10.83 -23.61
C PRO A 63 -28.92 -11.17 -22.52
N ARG A 64 -27.98 -12.07 -22.84
CA ARG A 64 -26.86 -12.35 -21.94
C ARG A 64 -25.94 -11.14 -21.89
N LEU A 65 -25.56 -10.72 -20.68
CA LEU A 65 -24.64 -9.60 -20.48
C LEU A 65 -23.19 -10.07 -20.62
N PRO A 66 -22.34 -9.34 -21.37
CA PRO A 66 -20.90 -9.56 -21.34
C PRO A 66 -20.32 -9.15 -19.98
N ALA A 67 -19.20 -9.78 -19.59
CA ALA A 67 -18.47 -9.34 -18.42
C ALA A 67 -17.68 -8.06 -18.76
N PRO A 68 -17.72 -7.03 -17.90
CA PRO A 68 -16.90 -5.84 -18.11
C PRO A 68 -15.42 -6.19 -17.97
N ALA A 69 -14.55 -5.46 -18.68
CA ALA A 69 -13.09 -5.61 -18.51
C ALA A 69 -12.69 -5.44 -17.04
N ASN A 70 -11.82 -6.31 -16.53
CA ASN A 70 -11.41 -6.35 -15.12
C ASN A 70 -12.56 -6.48 -14.12
N GLY A 71 -13.67 -7.11 -14.51
CA GLY A 71 -14.80 -7.38 -13.63
C GLY A 71 -15.59 -8.61 -14.04
N ARG A 72 -16.73 -8.80 -13.38
CA ARG A 72 -17.68 -9.89 -13.64
C ARG A 72 -19.11 -9.39 -13.52
N VAL A 73 -20.01 -10.09 -14.22
CA VAL A 73 -21.46 -9.91 -14.11
C VAL A 73 -22.10 -11.23 -13.72
N VAL A 74 -23.05 -11.18 -12.79
CA VAL A 74 -23.82 -12.34 -12.31
C VAL A 74 -25.30 -12.07 -12.60
N ALA A 75 -25.87 -12.85 -13.52
CA ALA A 75 -27.26 -12.75 -13.95
C ALA A 75 -27.86 -14.15 -14.20
N PRO A 76 -28.19 -14.91 -13.15
CA PRO A 76 -28.66 -16.30 -13.27
C PRO A 76 -30.06 -16.37 -13.90
N VAL A 77 -30.89 -15.35 -13.65
CA VAL A 77 -32.22 -15.20 -14.24
C VAL A 77 -32.20 -13.98 -15.16
N ARG A 78 -32.94 -14.05 -16.27
CA ARG A 78 -33.01 -13.01 -17.30
C ARG A 78 -34.43 -12.64 -17.70
N THR A 79 -35.42 -12.95 -16.87
CA THR A 79 -36.82 -12.58 -17.09
C THR A 79 -37.12 -11.20 -16.52
N VAL A 80 -38.22 -10.57 -16.94
CA VAL A 80 -38.62 -9.23 -16.46
C VAL A 80 -38.63 -9.17 -14.94
N GLY A 81 -38.06 -8.09 -14.39
CA GLY A 81 -37.88 -7.86 -12.95
C GLY A 81 -36.64 -8.51 -12.34
N SER A 82 -35.97 -9.45 -13.03
CA SER A 82 -34.72 -10.03 -12.53
C SER A 82 -33.56 -9.03 -12.57
N GLN A 83 -32.60 -9.19 -11.65
CA GLN A 83 -31.47 -8.29 -11.49
C GLN A 83 -30.15 -8.97 -11.86
N ALA A 84 -29.34 -8.28 -12.65
CA ALA A 84 -27.95 -8.58 -12.90
C ALA A 84 -27.06 -7.74 -11.98
N SER A 85 -26.07 -8.36 -11.34
CA SER A 85 -25.13 -7.68 -10.44
C SER A 85 -23.73 -7.65 -11.02
N TYR A 86 -23.07 -6.50 -10.93
CA TYR A 86 -21.71 -6.27 -11.42
C TYR A 86 -20.75 -6.09 -10.26
N SER A 87 -19.53 -6.62 -10.41
CA SER A 87 -18.45 -6.42 -9.45
C SER A 87 -17.11 -6.37 -10.18
N CYS A 88 -16.18 -5.58 -9.66
CA CYS A 88 -14.84 -5.45 -10.22
C CYS A 88 -13.84 -6.39 -9.55
N SER A 89 -12.74 -6.65 -10.25
CA SER A 89 -11.58 -7.36 -9.71
C SER A 89 -10.82 -6.45 -8.74
N ASP A 90 -9.95 -7.04 -7.93
CA ASP A 90 -9.13 -6.28 -6.98
C ASP A 90 -8.33 -5.16 -7.68
N GLY A 91 -8.29 -3.99 -7.06
CA GLY A 91 -7.65 -2.81 -7.65
C GLY A 91 -8.50 -2.02 -8.63
N TYR A 92 -9.74 -2.45 -8.90
CA TYR A 92 -10.69 -1.73 -9.73
C TYR A 92 -11.95 -1.39 -8.95
N ARG A 93 -12.49 -0.20 -9.19
CA ARG A 93 -13.76 0.27 -8.63
C ARG A 93 -14.82 0.36 -9.72
N LEU A 94 -16.07 0.14 -9.35
CA LEU A 94 -17.18 0.23 -10.29
C LEU A 94 -17.51 1.71 -10.56
N SER A 95 -17.66 2.05 -11.83
CA SER A 95 -18.13 3.34 -12.33
C SER A 95 -19.45 3.13 -13.06
N GLY A 96 -20.55 3.55 -12.43
CA GLY A 96 -21.92 3.32 -12.89
C GLY A 96 -22.73 2.51 -11.87
N ALA A 97 -23.92 2.06 -12.29
CA ALA A 97 -24.81 1.27 -11.44
C ALA A 97 -24.24 -0.14 -11.18
N SER A 98 -24.28 -0.60 -9.94
CA SER A 98 -23.87 -1.96 -9.56
C SER A 98 -24.83 -3.04 -10.02
N THR A 99 -26.04 -2.65 -10.45
CA THR A 99 -27.05 -3.58 -10.90
C THR A 99 -27.82 -3.04 -12.10
N ARG A 100 -28.36 -3.97 -12.90
CA ARG A 100 -29.30 -3.68 -13.99
C ARG A 100 -30.47 -4.63 -13.89
N VAL A 101 -31.67 -4.16 -14.23
CA VAL A 101 -32.92 -4.93 -14.13
C VAL A 101 -33.43 -5.25 -15.53
N CYS A 102 -33.89 -6.47 -15.76
CA CYS A 102 -34.50 -6.85 -17.02
C CYS A 102 -35.89 -6.22 -17.15
N GLN A 103 -36.14 -5.47 -18.23
CA GLN A 103 -37.35 -4.71 -18.45
C GLN A 103 -38.29 -5.40 -19.44
N SER A 104 -39.56 -4.96 -19.48
CA SER A 104 -40.59 -5.51 -20.36
C SER A 104 -40.34 -5.29 -21.86
N ASN A 105 -39.40 -4.41 -22.23
CA ASN A 105 -38.95 -4.25 -23.61
C ASN A 105 -37.84 -5.25 -24.01
N SER A 106 -37.56 -6.26 -23.18
CA SER A 106 -36.49 -7.23 -23.39
C SER A 106 -35.07 -6.65 -23.33
N GLU A 107 -34.90 -5.48 -22.70
CA GLU A 107 -33.61 -4.83 -22.49
C GLU A 107 -33.26 -4.73 -21.00
N TRP A 108 -31.97 -4.65 -20.71
CA TRP A 108 -31.48 -4.37 -19.35
C TRP A 108 -31.49 -2.87 -19.09
N SER A 109 -32.03 -2.46 -17.95
CA SER A 109 -32.10 -1.07 -17.54
C SER A 109 -30.74 -0.39 -17.55
N GLY A 110 -30.71 0.89 -17.94
CA GLY A 110 -29.52 1.72 -17.85
C GLY A 110 -28.35 1.24 -18.73
N GLN A 111 -27.18 1.83 -18.48
CA GLN A 111 -25.96 1.56 -19.24
C GLN A 111 -25.08 0.53 -18.54
N GLU A 112 -24.23 -0.15 -19.31
CA GLU A 112 -23.23 -1.07 -18.76
C GLU A 112 -22.20 -0.30 -17.90
N PRO A 113 -21.97 -0.71 -16.64
CA PRO A 113 -20.97 -0.07 -15.79
C PRO A 113 -19.56 -0.47 -16.22
N ARG A 114 -18.57 0.36 -15.88
CA ARG A 114 -17.15 0.11 -16.18
C ARG A 114 -16.36 -0.11 -14.91
N CYS A 115 -15.40 -1.02 -14.94
CA CYS A 115 -14.40 -1.14 -13.88
C CYS A 115 -13.23 -0.23 -14.19
N VAL A 116 -13.04 0.81 -13.37
CA VAL A 116 -11.96 1.78 -13.52
C VAL A 116 -10.90 1.50 -12.47
N LEU A 117 -9.63 1.65 -12.86
CA LEU A 117 -8.51 1.42 -11.97
C LEU A 117 -8.62 2.36 -10.75
N VAL A 118 -8.38 1.82 -9.56
CA VAL A 118 -8.39 2.59 -8.31
C VAL A 118 -7.24 3.59 -8.34
N ASP A 119 -7.53 4.81 -7.89
CA ASP A 119 -6.59 5.92 -7.76
C ASP A 119 -6.64 6.39 -6.30
N CYS A 120 -5.50 6.33 -5.62
CA CYS A 120 -5.34 6.77 -4.23
C CYS A 120 -5.10 8.28 -4.09
N GLY A 121 -5.00 9.01 -5.21
CA GLY A 121 -4.68 10.42 -5.25
C GLY A 121 -3.21 10.71 -4.96
N ARG A 122 -2.81 11.96 -5.18
CA ARG A 122 -1.43 12.40 -4.97
C ARG A 122 -1.16 12.64 -3.49
N LEU A 123 -0.03 12.12 -3.00
CA LEU A 123 0.48 12.43 -1.67
C LEU A 123 1.10 13.83 -1.63
N ALA A 124 0.99 14.49 -0.48
CA ALA A 124 1.65 15.76 -0.24
C ALA A 124 3.11 15.54 0.23
N ASP A 125 3.93 16.58 0.04
CA ASP A 125 5.25 16.64 0.62
C ASP A 125 5.17 16.79 2.15
N ILE A 126 6.21 16.32 2.84
CA ILE A 126 6.34 16.43 4.29
C ILE A 126 7.29 17.56 4.67
N PRO A 127 7.19 18.14 5.88
CA PRO A 127 8.17 19.12 6.34
C PRO A 127 9.59 18.57 6.27
N ARG A 128 10.52 19.33 5.67
CA ARG A 128 11.93 18.94 5.46
C ARG A 128 12.10 17.66 4.64
N GLY A 129 11.18 17.41 3.71
CA GLY A 129 11.28 16.32 2.75
C GLY A 129 10.29 16.47 1.60
N ARG A 130 10.28 15.49 0.71
CA ARG A 130 9.38 15.43 -0.45
C ARG A 130 8.93 14.00 -0.71
N VAL A 131 7.85 13.86 -1.47
CA VAL A 131 7.41 12.56 -1.98
C VAL A 131 7.75 12.42 -3.47
N GLU A 132 8.36 11.29 -3.80
CA GLU A 132 8.67 10.89 -5.17
C GLU A 132 7.64 9.85 -5.62
N VAL A 133 6.76 10.25 -6.54
CA VAL A 133 5.66 9.42 -7.05
C VAL A 133 5.38 9.76 -8.52
N THR A 134 5.26 8.73 -9.37
CA THR A 134 4.99 8.88 -10.81
C THR A 134 3.51 8.68 -11.14
N THR A 135 2.85 7.74 -10.47
CA THR A 135 1.44 7.38 -10.65
C THR A 135 0.80 7.11 -9.29
N THR A 136 -0.51 7.27 -9.20
CA THR A 136 -1.26 7.17 -7.95
C THR A 136 -2.26 6.01 -7.96
N THR A 137 -2.16 5.13 -8.95
CA THR A 137 -3.08 4.02 -9.19
C THR A 137 -2.74 2.79 -8.34
N PHE A 138 -3.65 1.81 -8.30
CA PHE A 138 -3.44 0.56 -7.56
C PHE A 138 -2.05 -0.06 -7.81
N LEU A 139 -1.39 -0.47 -6.72
CA LEU A 139 -0.02 -0.99 -6.67
C LEU A 139 1.11 0.01 -7.01
N SER A 140 0.81 1.26 -7.36
CA SER A 140 1.82 2.29 -7.46
C SER A 140 2.48 2.52 -6.09
N THR A 141 3.78 2.79 -6.11
CA THR A 141 4.58 3.09 -4.92
C THR A 141 5.02 4.54 -4.92
N ALA A 142 4.96 5.17 -3.75
CA ALA A 142 5.46 6.51 -3.50
C ALA A 142 6.54 6.45 -2.41
N THR A 143 7.65 7.16 -2.61
CA THR A 143 8.80 7.14 -1.70
C THR A 143 9.05 8.53 -1.14
N TYR A 144 9.06 8.65 0.18
CA TYR A 144 9.45 9.89 0.85
C TYR A 144 10.97 9.98 1.00
N VAL A 145 11.50 11.15 0.71
CA VAL A 145 12.92 11.49 0.80
C VAL A 145 13.06 12.75 1.64
N CYS A 146 13.87 12.67 2.70
CA CYS A 146 14.17 13.84 3.54
C CYS A 146 15.23 14.74 2.90
N ASP A 147 15.19 16.01 3.25
CA ASP A 147 16.21 17.00 2.88
C ASP A 147 17.57 16.64 3.53
N SER A 148 18.65 17.22 2.99
CA SER A 148 20.00 17.03 3.53
C SER A 148 20.08 17.38 5.02
N GLY A 149 20.64 16.48 5.82
CA GLY A 149 20.76 16.64 7.27
C GLY A 149 19.54 16.16 8.07
N PHE A 150 18.53 15.58 7.40
CA PHE A 150 17.38 14.95 8.03
C PHE A 150 17.32 13.46 7.67
N SER A 151 16.90 12.64 8.64
CA SER A 151 16.67 11.21 8.49
C SER A 151 15.18 10.91 8.61
N ILE A 152 14.72 9.92 7.86
CA ILE A 152 13.31 9.51 7.90
C ILE A 152 13.03 8.66 9.14
N GLU A 153 11.95 8.99 9.84
CA GLU A 153 11.40 8.23 10.95
C GLU A 153 10.09 7.58 10.50
N GLY A 154 10.04 6.25 10.55
CA GLY A 154 8.93 5.45 10.04
C GLY A 154 9.23 4.84 8.66
N THR A 155 8.18 4.47 7.93
CA THR A 155 8.29 3.80 6.62
C THR A 155 8.36 4.83 5.50
N SER A 156 9.43 4.81 4.71
CA SER A 156 9.63 5.74 3.59
C SER A 156 8.74 5.44 2.38
N VAL A 157 8.28 4.20 2.22
CA VAL A 157 7.52 3.76 1.04
C VAL A 157 6.05 3.56 1.39
N ARG A 158 5.16 4.11 0.58
CA ARG A 158 3.70 3.87 0.62
C ARG A 158 3.25 3.23 -0.69
N THR A 159 2.32 2.30 -0.61
CA THR A 159 1.74 1.59 -1.77
C THR A 159 0.25 1.88 -1.86
N CYS A 160 -0.26 2.20 -3.05
CA CYS A 160 -1.68 2.42 -3.26
C CYS A 160 -2.45 1.09 -3.17
N LEU A 161 -3.35 0.98 -2.20
CA LEU A 161 -4.11 -0.24 -1.95
C LEU A 161 -5.40 -0.29 -2.78
N ALA A 162 -5.98 -1.49 -2.91
CA ALA A 162 -7.25 -1.70 -3.61
C ALA A 162 -8.42 -0.92 -2.98
N THR A 163 -8.28 -0.50 -1.72
CA THR A 163 -9.25 0.34 -1.01
C THR A 163 -9.28 1.80 -1.48
N GLY A 164 -8.32 2.22 -2.31
CA GLY A 164 -8.17 3.62 -2.71
C GLY A 164 -7.46 4.48 -1.68
N VAL A 165 -6.75 3.86 -0.73
CA VAL A 165 -5.97 4.55 0.29
C VAL A 165 -4.51 4.08 0.21
N TRP A 166 -3.57 5.01 0.38
CA TRP A 166 -2.15 4.69 0.50
C TRP A 166 -1.86 3.92 1.79
N SER A 167 -1.04 2.87 1.69
CA SER A 167 -0.66 2.03 2.82
C SER A 167 0.06 2.84 3.92
N GLY A 168 -0.05 2.37 5.16
CA GLY A 168 0.67 2.94 6.30
C GLY A 168 0.32 4.40 6.59
N ARG A 169 1.17 5.05 7.37
CA ARG A 169 1.05 6.45 7.77
C ARG A 169 2.13 7.30 7.12
N GLU A 170 1.91 8.60 7.06
CA GLU A 170 2.92 9.56 6.64
C GLU A 170 4.13 9.52 7.58
N PRO A 171 5.38 9.43 7.05
CA PRO A 171 6.59 9.44 7.86
C PRO A 171 7.00 10.87 8.24
N THR A 172 7.91 11.00 9.19
CA THR A 172 8.44 12.31 9.64
C THR A 172 9.94 12.41 9.36
N CYS A 173 10.40 13.58 8.94
CA CYS A 173 11.82 13.86 8.80
C CYS A 173 12.34 14.50 10.09
N THR A 174 13.28 13.83 10.76
CA THR A 174 13.93 14.31 11.99
C THR A 174 15.38 14.68 11.71
N PRO A 175 15.96 15.67 12.43
CA PRO A 175 17.37 16.00 12.27
C PRO A 175 18.24 14.76 12.44
N SER A 176 19.16 14.52 11.51
CA SER A 176 20.09 13.40 11.59
C SER A 176 20.96 13.55 12.83
N THR A 177 21.27 12.43 13.47
CA THR A 177 22.16 12.38 14.64
C THR A 177 23.30 11.40 14.38
N CYS A 178 24.48 11.67 14.93
CA CYS A 178 25.65 10.82 14.74
C CYS A 178 25.74 9.64 15.73
N GLY A 179 24.73 9.49 16.59
CA GLY A 179 24.68 8.44 17.60
C GLY A 179 25.71 8.60 18.72
N SER A 180 25.84 7.57 19.55
CA SER A 180 26.82 7.48 20.63
C SER A 180 28.20 7.06 20.13
N LEU A 181 29.22 7.38 20.91
CA LEU A 181 30.60 6.93 20.71
C LEU A 181 31.04 6.13 21.93
N ASP A 182 31.88 5.12 21.71
CA ASP A 182 32.45 4.30 22.78
C ASP A 182 33.65 4.99 23.43
N ASN A 183 33.88 4.68 24.71
CA ASN A 183 35.07 5.11 25.43
C ASN A 183 36.32 4.43 24.84
N PRO A 184 37.41 5.18 24.60
CA PRO A 184 38.69 4.57 24.24
C PRO A 184 39.27 3.81 25.44
N SER A 185 40.12 2.81 25.19
CA SER A 185 40.88 2.14 26.25
C SER A 185 41.68 3.16 27.06
N ASN A 186 41.61 3.07 28.39
CA ASN A 186 42.25 4.02 29.31
C ASN A 186 41.84 5.50 29.09
N GLY A 187 40.62 5.73 28.65
CA GLY A 187 40.04 7.07 28.55
C GLY A 187 38.52 7.06 28.55
N GLN A 188 37.94 8.23 28.33
CA GLN A 188 36.49 8.46 28.29
C GLN A 188 36.14 9.42 27.16
N VAL A 189 34.90 9.35 26.67
CA VAL A 189 34.33 10.32 25.73
C VAL A 189 33.13 11.04 26.35
N THR A 190 33.13 12.36 26.22
CA THR A 190 32.01 13.22 26.63
C THR A 190 31.39 13.83 25.38
N ILE A 191 30.10 13.57 25.17
CA ILE A 191 29.35 14.01 23.99
C ILE A 191 28.43 15.18 24.37
N ALA A 192 28.67 16.35 23.80
CA ALA A 192 27.82 17.54 23.98
C ALA A 192 26.73 17.60 22.90
N GLY A 193 25.68 16.78 23.07
CA GLY A 193 24.57 16.64 22.13
C GLY A 193 24.86 15.65 20.98
N THR A 194 23.84 15.27 20.21
CA THR A 194 23.97 14.23 19.17
C THR A 194 23.59 14.70 17.76
N GLY A 195 23.07 15.91 17.62
CA GLY A 195 22.71 16.51 16.32
C GLY A 195 23.92 16.97 15.51
N ILE A 196 23.68 17.35 14.25
CA ILE A 196 24.71 17.90 13.36
C ILE A 196 25.40 19.11 14.02
N GLY A 197 26.73 19.13 13.98
CA GLY A 197 27.56 20.14 14.63
C GLY A 197 27.86 19.87 16.11
N ALA A 198 27.25 18.85 16.73
CA ALA A 198 27.62 18.43 18.07
C ALA A 198 29.09 18.01 18.13
N THR A 199 29.70 18.18 19.30
CA THR A 199 31.12 17.87 19.53
C THR A 199 31.25 16.79 20.59
N ALA A 200 32.04 15.76 20.29
CA ALA A 200 32.50 14.74 21.22
C ALA A 200 33.95 15.03 21.57
N THR A 201 34.26 15.07 22.87
CA THR A 201 35.60 15.36 23.39
C THR A 201 36.09 14.18 24.21
N TYR A 202 37.31 13.74 23.95
CA TYR A 202 37.94 12.62 24.63
C TYR A 202 38.82 13.10 25.79
N SER A 203 38.91 12.30 26.84
CA SER A 203 39.83 12.44 27.97
C SER A 203 40.60 11.14 28.17
N CYS A 204 41.90 11.20 28.46
CA CYS A 204 42.66 10.03 28.89
C CYS A 204 42.71 9.96 30.41
N ASN A 205 42.73 8.73 30.93
CA ASN A 205 42.91 8.46 32.35
C ASN A 205 44.28 8.96 32.82
N THR A 206 44.43 9.18 34.12
CA THR A 206 45.71 9.57 34.72
C THR A 206 46.82 8.60 34.33
N GLY A 207 47.95 9.13 33.86
CA GLY A 207 49.08 8.33 33.40
C GLY A 207 49.06 7.95 31.91
N TYR A 208 48.08 8.45 31.15
CA TYR A 208 47.96 8.24 29.72
C TYR A 208 47.88 9.57 28.98
N ILE A 209 48.40 9.62 27.75
CA ILE A 209 48.38 10.78 26.86
C ILE A 209 47.72 10.45 25.52
N PHE A 210 47.19 11.47 24.86
CA PHE A 210 46.52 11.30 23.57
C PHE A 210 47.50 11.06 22.43
N ARG A 211 47.12 10.14 21.54
CA ARG A 211 47.64 10.05 20.18
C ARG A 211 46.47 10.19 19.20
N GLY A 212 46.46 11.30 18.47
CA GLY A 212 45.41 11.67 17.51
C GLY A 212 44.69 12.97 17.89
N VAL A 213 43.46 13.14 17.37
CA VAL A 213 42.64 14.33 17.60
C VAL A 213 41.76 14.13 18.83
N VAL A 214 41.74 15.09 19.74
CA VAL A 214 41.01 14.99 21.02
C VAL A 214 39.51 15.24 20.91
N SER A 215 39.02 15.67 19.73
CA SER A 215 37.60 15.94 19.51
C SER A 215 37.15 15.49 18.13
N ARG A 216 35.84 15.18 18.04
CA ARG A 216 35.14 14.81 16.81
C ARG A 216 33.85 15.62 16.70
N VAL A 217 33.48 15.98 15.48
CA VAL A 217 32.28 16.79 15.18
C VAL A 217 31.28 15.95 14.39
N CYS A 218 30.00 16.03 14.76
CA CYS A 218 28.93 15.35 14.03
C CYS A 218 28.69 16.06 12.69
N GLN A 219 28.92 15.34 11.58
CA GLN A 219 28.82 15.88 10.23
C GLN A 219 27.41 15.75 9.65
N ALA A 220 27.11 16.50 8.59
CA ALA A 220 25.79 16.52 7.96
C ALA A 220 25.35 15.17 7.32
N ASN A 221 26.28 14.25 7.13
CA ASN A 221 26.02 12.89 6.67
C ASN A 221 25.61 11.93 7.82
N GLY A 222 25.45 12.44 9.05
CA GLY A 222 25.11 11.64 10.22
C GLY A 222 26.27 10.80 10.76
N GLN A 223 27.52 11.15 10.44
CA GLN A 223 28.71 10.48 10.97
C GLN A 223 29.62 11.43 11.75
N TRP A 224 30.26 10.91 12.79
CA TRP A 224 31.30 11.63 13.53
C TRP A 224 32.57 11.75 12.69
N SER A 225 33.14 12.96 12.61
CA SER A 225 34.37 13.22 11.85
C SER A 225 35.55 12.38 12.34
N GLY A 226 36.41 11.90 11.43
CA GLY A 226 37.66 11.22 11.77
C GLY A 226 37.48 9.94 12.60
N SER A 227 38.54 9.52 13.28
CA SER A 227 38.58 8.34 14.16
C SER A 227 38.74 8.73 15.63
N ALA A 228 38.43 7.79 16.54
CA ALA A 228 38.70 7.98 17.96
C ALA A 228 40.22 8.07 18.23
N PRO A 229 40.68 8.93 19.15
CA PRO A 229 42.07 8.95 19.58
C PRO A 229 42.41 7.69 20.40
N THR A 230 43.71 7.42 20.50
CA THR A 230 44.24 6.36 21.39
C THR A 230 44.85 7.00 22.63
N CYS A 231 44.63 6.40 23.80
CA CYS A 231 45.27 6.80 25.05
C CYS A 231 46.45 5.87 25.30
N GLU A 232 47.66 6.36 25.06
CA GLU A 232 48.91 5.63 25.24
C GLU A 232 49.48 5.92 26.62
N VAL A 233 50.04 4.91 27.28
CA VAL A 233 50.63 5.08 28.60
C VAL A 233 51.82 6.03 28.53
N VAL A 234 51.95 6.92 29.52
CA VAL A 234 53.12 7.79 29.63
C VAL A 234 54.33 6.93 29.96
N THR A 235 55.39 7.09 29.17
CA THR A 235 56.67 6.43 29.42
C THR A 235 57.71 7.42 29.92
N CYS A 236 58.44 7.03 30.96
CA CYS A 236 59.60 7.75 31.45
C CYS A 236 60.84 7.37 30.62
N SER A 237 61.71 8.35 30.39
CA SER A 237 63.05 8.11 29.84
C SER A 237 63.93 7.37 30.85
N ASP A 238 64.99 6.74 30.34
CA ASP A 238 65.98 6.06 31.17
C ASP A 238 66.52 6.98 32.28
N LEU A 239 66.61 6.42 33.49
CA LEU A 239 67.22 7.10 34.62
C LEU A 239 68.72 6.79 34.64
N PRO A 240 69.59 7.80 34.83
CA PRO A 240 71.02 7.56 34.91
C PRO A 240 71.36 6.82 36.21
N ALA A 241 72.25 5.83 36.10
CA ALA A 241 72.83 5.19 37.27
C ALA A 241 73.73 6.19 38.03
N PRO A 242 73.68 6.24 39.37
CA PRO A 242 74.56 7.07 40.17
C PRO A 242 76.01 6.55 40.12
N THR A 243 76.99 7.42 40.34
CA THR A 243 78.40 7.00 40.40
C THR A 243 78.63 6.01 41.55
N ASN A 244 79.22 4.84 41.26
CA ASN A 244 79.40 3.71 42.20
C ASN A 244 78.07 3.17 42.75
N GLY A 245 77.07 3.06 41.88
CA GLY A 245 75.81 2.40 42.16
C GLY A 245 75.05 2.08 40.88
N ASP A 246 73.89 1.48 41.06
CA ASP A 246 72.99 1.05 39.99
C ASP A 246 71.56 1.54 40.24
N VAL A 247 70.75 1.59 39.19
CA VAL A 247 69.33 1.92 39.26
C VAL A 247 68.49 0.72 38.79
N GLN A 248 67.74 0.15 39.73
CA GLN A 248 66.84 -0.95 39.45
C GLN A 248 65.44 -0.40 39.15
N VAL A 249 65.03 -0.48 37.89
CA VAL A 249 63.69 -0.08 37.43
C VAL A 249 62.78 -1.28 37.25
N THR A 250 61.53 -1.16 37.71
CA THR A 250 60.49 -2.19 37.48
C THR A 250 59.83 -2.10 36.11
N GLY A 251 60.03 -0.98 35.41
CA GLY A 251 59.52 -0.69 34.07
C GLY A 251 59.73 0.79 33.71
N PHE A 252 59.25 1.20 32.54
CA PHE A 252 59.30 2.59 32.08
C PHE A 252 57.92 3.23 31.93
N GLU A 253 56.85 2.50 32.22
CA GLU A 253 55.46 2.98 32.08
C GLU A 253 54.97 3.66 33.36
N PHE A 254 53.86 4.40 33.26
CA PHE A 254 53.19 4.98 34.42
C PHE A 254 52.96 3.94 35.53
N THR A 255 53.22 4.31 36.78
CA THR A 255 53.30 3.46 38.00
C THR A 255 54.59 2.65 38.20
N SER A 256 55.53 2.65 37.24
CA SER A 256 56.85 2.04 37.44
C SER A 256 57.64 2.75 38.53
N THR A 257 58.46 1.99 39.24
CA THR A 257 59.30 2.46 40.34
C THR A 257 60.78 2.25 40.02
N ALA A 258 61.61 3.19 40.47
CA ALA A 258 63.06 3.11 40.38
C ALA A 258 63.66 3.06 41.78
N THR A 259 64.55 2.10 42.02
CA THR A 259 65.25 1.93 43.29
C THR A 259 66.74 2.07 43.04
N TYR A 260 67.39 3.02 43.72
CA TYR A 260 68.82 3.22 43.64
C TYR A 260 69.54 2.31 44.64
N VAL A 261 70.57 1.61 44.18
CA VAL A 261 71.37 0.69 44.98
C VAL A 261 72.83 1.09 44.89
N CYS A 262 73.51 1.18 46.03
CA CYS A 262 74.93 1.50 46.06
C CYS A 262 75.78 0.23 45.92
N ASP A 263 76.93 0.37 45.26
CA ASP A 263 77.94 -0.67 45.25
C ASP A 263 78.50 -0.91 46.66
N SER A 264 79.11 -2.07 46.87
CA SER A 264 79.69 -2.43 48.17
C SER A 264 80.70 -1.39 48.64
N GLY A 265 80.50 -0.84 49.85
CA GLY A 265 81.35 0.19 50.43
C GLY A 265 80.89 1.64 50.19
N TYR A 266 79.81 1.85 49.44
CA TYR A 266 79.21 3.17 49.18
C TYR A 266 77.88 3.34 49.91
N VAL A 267 77.52 4.58 50.23
CA VAL A 267 76.26 4.95 50.87
C VAL A 267 75.55 5.95 49.98
N LEU A 268 74.22 5.83 49.87
CA LEU A 268 73.40 6.74 49.07
C LEU A 268 73.39 8.11 49.76
N VAL A 269 73.83 9.14 49.04
CA VAL A 269 73.83 10.52 49.53
C VAL A 269 73.11 11.39 48.51
N GLY A 270 71.94 11.89 48.88
CA GLY A 270 71.06 12.68 48.02
C GLY A 270 69.73 12.97 48.69
#